data_AF-A0A0E0F3X0-F1
#
_entry.id   AF-A0A0E0F3X0-F1
#
_cell.length_a   1.000
_cell.length_b   1.000
_cell.length_c   1.000
_cell.angle_alpha   90.00
_cell.angle_beta   90.00
_cell.angle_gamma   90.00
#
_symmetry.space_group_name_H-M   'P 1'
#
loop_
_entity.id
_entity.type
_entity.pdbx_description
1 polymer ?
#
loop_
_entity_poly.entity_id
_entity_poly.type
_entity_poly.pdbx_seq_one_letter_code
_entity_poly.pdbx_strand_id
1 'polypeptide(L)'
;MRVLAGVKASIVVYNIDETGDPVAWPSIKEAKDMWSKLMDMPEAVQKKWMQDSKTLLQQQIAKLQKKLDNLKAENYKRAITNIISELSAGVRKNLDDLSPEMVKGVKLEVAKHREASY
;
A
#
# COMPACT_ATOMS: atom_id res chain seq x y z
N MET A 1 -17.60 -31.02 14.39
CA MET A 1 -18.18 -29.80 13.76
C MET A 1 -17.34 -28.61 14.19
N ARG A 2 -16.42 -28.10 13.36
CA ARG A 2 -15.58 -26.94 13.70
C ARG A 2 -16.21 -25.69 13.09
N VAL A 3 -16.86 -24.90 13.93
CA VAL A 3 -17.30 -23.54 13.59
C VAL A 3 -16.03 -22.70 13.47
N LEU A 4 -15.65 -22.31 12.26
CA LEU A 4 -14.58 -21.33 12.07
C LEU A 4 -15.14 -19.97 12.55
N ALA A 5 -14.80 -19.60 13.79
CA ALA A 5 -14.92 -18.27 14.37
C ALA A 5 -16.33 -17.63 14.50
N GLY A 6 -17.41 -18.41 14.56
CA GLY A 6 -18.77 -17.89 14.82
C GLY A 6 -19.37 -17.05 13.68
N VAL A 7 -18.71 -17.05 12.51
CA VAL A 7 -19.17 -16.34 11.32
C VAL A 7 -19.86 -17.32 10.38
N LYS A 8 -21.02 -16.95 9.83
CA LYS A 8 -21.64 -17.70 8.73
C LYS A 8 -20.83 -17.48 7.46
N ALA A 9 -20.30 -18.57 6.90
CA ALA A 9 -19.51 -18.55 5.68
C ALA A 9 -19.99 -19.66 4.73
N SER A 10 -19.92 -19.40 3.42
CA SER A 10 -20.06 -20.41 2.38
C SER A 10 -18.89 -20.36 1.42
N ILE A 11 -18.57 -21.52 0.86
CA ILE A 11 -17.62 -21.66 -0.24
C ILE A 11 -18.37 -22.38 -1.36
N VAL A 12 -18.25 -21.86 -2.58
CA VAL A 12 -18.77 -22.52 -3.79
C VAL A 12 -17.59 -22.71 -4.74
N VAL A 13 -17.34 -23.96 -5.11
CA VAL A 13 -16.28 -24.33 -6.05
C VAL A 13 -16.93 -24.86 -7.31
N TYR A 14 -16.61 -24.23 -8.43
CA TYR A 14 -16.98 -24.69 -9.75
C TYR A 14 -15.79 -25.45 -10.34
N ASN A 15 -16.04 -26.62 -10.92
CA ASN A 15 -15.03 -27.25 -11.77
C ASN A 15 -15.02 -26.47 -13.10
N ILE A 16 -13.86 -25.93 -13.48
CA ILE A 16 -13.72 -25.09 -14.67
C ILE A 16 -13.69 -25.97 -15.93
N ASP A 17 -13.34 -27.25 -15.77
CA ASP A 17 -12.99 -28.15 -16.88
C ASP A 17 -14.00 -29.30 -17.09
N GLU A 18 -15.03 -29.43 -16.24
CA GLU A 18 -16.07 -30.48 -16.36
C GLU A 18 -17.48 -29.92 -16.23
N THR A 19 -18.43 -30.52 -16.95
CA THR A 19 -19.88 -30.28 -16.89
C THR A 19 -20.50 -30.86 -15.60
N GLY A 20 -19.88 -30.60 -14.45
CA GLY A 20 -20.32 -31.07 -13.13
C GLY A 20 -21.05 -30.00 -12.33
N ASP A 21 -21.95 -30.42 -11.45
CA ASP A 21 -22.61 -29.51 -10.51
C ASP A 21 -21.60 -28.91 -9.51
N PRO A 22 -21.74 -27.61 -9.16
CA PRO A 22 -20.83 -26.96 -8.23
C PRO A 22 -20.89 -27.58 -6.84
N VAL A 23 -19.73 -27.73 -6.23
CA VAL A 23 -19.62 -28.20 -4.84
C VAL A 23 -19.70 -27.00 -3.91
N ALA A 24 -20.67 -26.99 -3.01
CA ALA A 24 -20.87 -25.91 -2.05
C ALA A 24 -20.83 -26.41 -0.60
N TRP A 25 -20.17 -25.66 0.27
CA TRP A 25 -20.21 -25.84 1.72
C TRP A 25 -20.90 -24.63 2.37
N PRO A 26 -21.78 -24.82 3.38
CA PRO A 26 -22.20 -26.12 3.95
C PRO A 26 -23.19 -26.88 3.07
N SER A 27 -23.99 -26.17 2.27
CA SER A 27 -24.86 -26.75 1.23
C SER A 27 -25.14 -25.73 0.12
N ILE A 28 -25.55 -26.20 -1.06
CA ILE A 28 -25.92 -25.33 -2.20
C ILE A 28 -27.07 -24.39 -1.83
N LYS A 29 -28.06 -24.87 -1.07
CA LYS A 29 -29.22 -24.07 -0.66
C LYS A 29 -28.81 -22.93 0.27
N GLU A 30 -27.97 -23.20 1.26
CA GLU A 30 -27.48 -22.18 2.20
C GLU A 30 -26.54 -21.19 1.52
N ALA A 31 -25.69 -21.65 0.60
CA ALA A 31 -24.86 -20.77 -0.21
C ALA A 31 -25.72 -19.83 -1.07
N LYS A 32 -26.79 -20.34 -1.70
CA LYS A 32 -27.75 -19.51 -2.45
C LYS A 32 -28.47 -18.49 -1.56
N ASP A 33 -28.97 -18.89 -0.40
CA ASP A 33 -29.63 -17.98 0.54
C ASP A 33 -28.69 -16.86 1.02
N MET A 34 -27.44 -17.18 1.33
CA MET A 34 -26.43 -16.17 1.68
C MET A 34 -26.07 -15.26 0.50
N TRP A 35 -25.97 -15.79 -0.72
CA TRP A 35 -25.76 -14.99 -1.93
C TRP A 35 -26.92 -14.04 -2.23
N SER A 36 -28.17 -14.53 -2.13
CA SER A 36 -29.36 -13.68 -2.32
C SER A 36 -29.38 -12.53 -1.31
N LYS A 37 -29.14 -12.83 -0.03
CA LYS A 37 -29.05 -11.80 1.02
C LYS A 37 -27.96 -10.77 0.76
N LEU A 38 -26.83 -11.18 0.20
CA LEU A 38 -25.76 -10.25 -0.20
C LEU A 38 -26.23 -9.35 -1.35
N MET A 39 -26.89 -9.91 -2.36
CA MET A 39 -27.41 -9.17 -3.53
C MET A 39 -28.56 -8.21 -3.17
N ASP A 40 -29.27 -8.46 -2.07
CA ASP A 40 -30.29 -7.55 -1.56
C ASP A 40 -29.70 -6.36 -0.77
N MET A 41 -28.40 -6.38 -0.44
CA MET A 41 -27.74 -5.26 0.24
C MET A 41 -27.40 -4.11 -0.72
N PRO A 42 -27.19 -2.88 -0.22
CA PRO A 42 -26.74 -1.76 -1.06
C PRO A 42 -25.41 -2.05 -1.77
N GLU A 43 -25.23 -1.50 -2.98
CA GLU A 43 -24.06 -1.74 -3.84
C GLU A 43 -22.71 -1.49 -3.14
N ALA A 44 -22.64 -0.46 -2.29
CA ALA A 44 -21.43 -0.15 -1.51
C ALA A 44 -21.04 -1.29 -0.55
N VAL A 45 -22.03 -1.99 0.01
CA VAL A 45 -21.83 -3.15 0.90
C VAL A 45 -21.47 -4.38 0.07
N GLN A 46 -22.17 -4.63 -1.05
CA GLN A 46 -21.82 -5.73 -1.96
C GLN A 46 -20.37 -5.66 -2.42
N LYS A 47 -19.94 -4.49 -2.91
CA LYS A 47 -18.57 -4.25 -3.39
C LYS A 47 -17.51 -4.39 -2.30
N LYS A 48 -17.86 -4.08 -1.05
CA LYS A 48 -16.96 -4.28 0.10
C LYS A 48 -16.74 -5.76 0.40
N TRP A 49 -17.75 -6.61 0.21
CA TRP A 49 -17.69 -8.03 0.54
C TRP A 49 -17.22 -8.89 -0.63
N MET A 50 -17.53 -8.48 -1.86
CA MET A 50 -16.98 -9.06 -3.10
C MET A 50 -15.60 -8.47 -3.40
N GLN A 51 -14.66 -8.63 -2.46
CA GLN A 51 -13.28 -8.24 -2.70
C GLN A 51 -12.56 -9.30 -3.51
N ASP A 52 -12.13 -8.92 -4.71
CA ASP A 52 -11.16 -9.68 -5.48
C ASP A 52 -9.81 -9.67 -4.74
N SER A 53 -9.36 -10.84 -4.30
CA SER A 53 -8.08 -11.03 -3.60
C SER A 53 -6.89 -10.49 -4.38
N LYS A 54 -6.87 -10.62 -5.72
CA LYS A 54 -5.80 -10.08 -6.56
C LYS A 54 -5.82 -8.55 -6.53
N THR A 55 -7.00 -7.96 -6.73
CA THR A 55 -7.18 -6.50 -6.68
C THR A 55 -6.83 -5.94 -5.30
N LEU A 56 -7.23 -6.62 -4.21
CA LEU A 56 -6.89 -6.22 -2.83
C LEU A 56 -5.37 -6.22 -2.61
N LEU A 57 -4.68 -7.28 -3.01
CA LEU A 57 -3.21 -7.37 -2.88
C LEU A 57 -2.50 -6.28 -3.70
N GLN A 58 -2.93 -6.05 -4.94
CA GLN A 58 -2.40 -4.98 -5.77
C GLN A 58 -2.57 -3.59 -5.12
N GLN A 59 -3.73 -3.31 -4.56
CA GLN A 59 -3.98 -2.05 -3.83
C GLN A 59 -3.09 -1.92 -2.60
N GLN A 60 -2.84 -3.00 -1.86
CA GLN A 60 -1.94 -2.98 -0.70
C GLN A 60 -0.49 -2.74 -1.11
N ILE A 61 -0.02 -3.40 -2.18
CA ILE A 61 1.33 -3.20 -2.73
C ILE A 61 1.51 -1.73 -3.14
N ALA A 62 0.56 -1.16 -3.90
CA ALA A 62 0.63 0.23 -4.32
C ALA A 62 0.66 1.21 -3.14
N LYS A 63 -0.14 0.95 -2.09
CA LYS A 63 -0.11 1.76 -0.86
C LYS A 63 1.24 1.69 -0.15
N LEU A 64 1.84 0.50 -0.06
CA LEU A 64 3.15 0.31 0.58
C LEU A 64 4.28 0.97 -0.23
N GLN A 65 4.25 0.85 -1.55
CA GLN A 65 5.19 1.53 -2.45
C GLN A 65 5.11 3.05 -2.27
N LYS A 66 3.91 3.63 -2.29
CA LYS A 66 3.73 5.06 -2.06
C LYS A 66 4.26 5.51 -0.68
N LYS A 67 4.04 4.70 0.37
CA LYS A 67 4.60 4.99 1.70
C LYS A 67 6.13 4.95 1.69
N LEU A 68 6.72 3.96 1.04
CA LEU A 68 8.17 3.82 0.92
C LEU A 68 8.79 5.01 0.19
N ASP A 69 8.18 5.43 -0.93
CA ASP A 69 8.68 6.56 -1.72
C ASP A 69 8.60 7.88 -0.94
N ASN A 70 7.50 8.10 -0.21
CA ASN A 70 7.38 9.25 0.68
C ASN A 70 8.47 9.25 1.77
N LEU A 71 8.68 8.11 2.43
CA LEU A 71 9.71 7.98 3.48
C LEU A 71 11.12 8.21 2.91
N LYS A 72 11.41 7.71 1.71
CA LYS A 72 12.68 7.97 1.02
C LYS A 72 12.86 9.46 0.74
N ALA A 73 11.83 10.15 0.23
CA ALA A 73 11.88 11.57 -0.03
C ALA A 73 12.06 12.40 1.25
N GLU A 74 11.35 12.06 2.33
CA GLU A 74 11.52 12.71 3.63
C GLU A 74 12.91 12.50 4.22
N ASN A 75 13.43 11.27 4.13
CA ASN A 75 14.77 10.95 4.60
C ASN A 75 15.83 11.71 3.80
N TYR A 76 15.70 11.75 2.48
CA TYR A 76 16.59 12.53 1.60
C TYR A 76 16.59 14.01 1.98
N LYS A 77 15.40 14.61 2.19
CA LYS A 77 15.28 16.00 2.62
C LYS A 77 15.97 16.23 3.97
N ARG A 78 15.74 15.37 4.96
CA ARG A 78 16.40 15.45 6.28
C ARG A 78 17.91 15.33 6.17
N ALA A 79 18.41 14.41 5.36
CA ALA A 79 19.85 14.23 5.14
C ALA A 79 20.49 15.51 4.58
N ILE A 80 19.88 16.14 3.58
CA ILE A 80 20.34 17.43 3.05
C ILE A 80 20.35 18.51 4.14
N THR A 81 19.24 18.66 4.89
CA THR A 81 19.15 19.66 5.96
C THR A 81 20.22 19.46 7.03
N ASN A 82 20.49 18.21 7.43
CA ASN A 82 21.53 17.90 8.40
C ASN A 82 22.91 18.26 7.86
N ILE A 83 23.23 17.89 6.61
CA ILE A 83 24.53 18.22 5.99
C ILE A 83 24.73 19.73 5.92
N ILE A 84 23.71 20.49 5.52
CA ILE A 84 23.79 21.96 5.48
C ILE A 84 24.04 22.52 6.89
N SER A 85 23.34 22.00 7.89
CA SER A 85 23.53 22.42 9.28
C SER A 85 24.95 22.13 9.79
N GLU A 86 25.50 20.95 9.46
CA GLU A 86 26.89 20.58 9.79
C GLU A 86 27.92 21.47 9.11
N LEU A 87 27.68 21.84 7.83
CA LEU A 87 28.53 22.79 7.10
C LEU A 87 28.48 24.18 7.73
N SER A 88 27.28 24.68 8.05
CA SER A 88 27.09 25.99 8.69
C SER A 88 27.71 26.06 10.08
N ALA A 89 27.70 24.95 10.83
CA ALA A 89 28.36 24.84 12.12
C ALA A 89 29.90 24.64 12.01
N GLY A 90 30.43 24.44 10.80
CA GLY A 90 31.85 24.19 10.55
C GLY A 90 32.35 22.80 11.00
N VAL A 91 31.44 21.90 11.37
CA VAL A 91 31.74 20.51 11.79
C VAL A 91 32.18 19.69 10.59
N ARG A 92 31.48 19.83 9.47
CA ARG A 92 31.81 19.22 8.18
C ARG A 92 32.55 20.24 7.31
N LYS A 93 33.65 19.81 6.67
CA LYS A 93 34.51 20.70 5.84
C LYS A 93 34.46 20.43 4.35
N ASN A 94 34.07 19.21 3.95
CA ASN A 94 33.98 18.80 2.54
C ASN A 94 32.77 17.86 2.33
N LEU A 95 32.56 17.40 1.10
CA LEU A 95 31.45 16.54 0.69
C LEU A 95 31.95 15.29 -0.06
N ASP A 96 33.22 14.94 0.08
CA ASP A 96 33.89 13.92 -0.73
C ASP A 96 33.38 12.51 -0.40
N ASP A 97 32.78 12.34 0.78
CA ASP A 97 32.13 11.12 1.27
C ASP A 97 30.71 10.92 0.73
N LEU A 98 30.13 11.94 0.09
CA LEU A 98 28.74 11.92 -0.37
C LEU A 98 28.60 11.44 -1.81
N SER A 99 27.46 10.81 -2.11
CA SER A 99 27.11 10.49 -3.48
C SER A 99 26.91 11.76 -4.32
N PRO A 100 27.15 11.72 -5.65
CA PRO A 100 26.94 12.86 -6.53
C PRO A 100 25.52 13.44 -6.45
N GLU A 101 24.51 12.59 -6.24
CA GLU A 101 23.12 13.01 -6.07
C GLU A 101 22.90 13.81 -4.79
N MET A 102 23.54 13.42 -3.68
CA MET A 102 23.48 14.16 -2.42
C MET A 102 24.19 15.51 -2.55
N VAL A 103 25.36 15.53 -3.18
CA VAL A 103 26.12 16.78 -3.42
C VAL A 103 25.29 17.77 -4.26
N LYS A 104 24.64 17.29 -5.33
CA LYS A 104 23.76 18.10 -6.16
C LYS A 104 22.59 18.68 -5.34
N GLY A 105 21.97 17.86 -4.50
CA GLY A 105 20.87 18.27 -3.64
C GLY A 105 21.26 19.36 -2.63
N VAL A 106 22.41 19.19 -1.96
CA VAL A 106 22.96 20.18 -1.02
C VAL A 106 23.23 21.51 -1.72
N LYS A 107 23.91 21.49 -2.89
CA LYS A 107 24.19 22.72 -3.66
C LYS A 107 22.93 23.46 -4.08
N LEU A 108 21.90 22.73 -4.51
CA LEU A 108 20.62 23.30 -4.92
C LEU A 108 19.93 24.01 -3.73
N GLU A 109 19.90 23.37 -2.56
CA GLU A 109 19.22 23.93 -1.40
C GLU A 109 19.97 25.13 -0.82
N VAL A 110 21.32 25.12 -0.82
CA VAL A 110 22.14 26.29 -0.46
C VAL A 110 21.88 27.46 -1.40
N ALA A 111 21.73 27.22 -2.71
CA ALA A 111 21.42 28.27 -3.68
C ALA A 111 20.07 28.95 -3.37
N LYS A 112 19.02 28.17 -3.07
CA LYS A 112 17.71 28.72 -2.68
C LYS A 112 17.78 29.60 -1.44
N HIS A 113 18.53 29.19 -0.42
CA HIS A 113 18.68 30.00 0.80
C HIS A 113 19.45 31.31 0.55
N ARG A 114 20.38 31.32 -0.41
CA ARG A 114 21.11 32.52 -0.81
C ARG A 114 20.23 33.52 -1.58
N GLU A 115 19.33 33.01 -2.42
CA GLU A 115 18.34 33.83 -3.16
C GLU A 115 17.24 34.39 -2.25
N ALA A 116 16.83 33.66 -1.21
CA ALA A 116 15.82 34.11 -0.25
C ALA A 116 16.33 35.13 0.79
N SER A 117 17.63 35.42 0.81
CA SER A 117 18.27 36.38 1.72
C SER A 117 18.57 37.74 1.07
N TYR A 118 18.08 37.95 -0.16
CA TYR A 118 18.08 39.21 -0.90
C TYR A 118 16.64 39.74 -1.01
#